data_AF-A0A852GWC9-F1
#
_entry.id   AF-A0A852GWC9-F1
#
_cell.length_a   1.000
_cell.length_b   1.000
_cell.length_c   1.000
_cell.angle_alpha   90.00
_cell.angle_beta   90.00
_cell.angle_gamma   90.00
#
_symmetry.space_group_name_H-M   'P 1'
#
loop_
_entity.id
_entity.type
_entity.pdbx_description
1 polymer ?
#
loop_
_entity_poly.entity_id
_entity_poly.type
_entity_poly.pdbx_seq_one_letter_code
_entity_poly.pdbx_strand_id
1 'polypeptide(L)' 'WETGICYLKTVKKLSFIFLGGWQDETWPDGWTAVTRDGKRSAQFEHTLLVTDTGCEILTRRLDSI' A
#
# COMPACT_ATOMS: atom_id res chain seq x y z
N TRP A 1 -3.18 2.14 24.18
CA TRP A 1 -3.16 2.99 22.98
C TRP A 1 -2.66 4.33 23.44
N GLU A 2 -1.37 4.60 23.28
CA GLU A 2 -0.79 5.89 23.68
C GLU A 2 -0.87 6.84 22.50
N THR A 3 -1.50 7.97 22.76
CA THR A 3 -1.72 9.07 21.86
C THR A 3 -0.39 9.78 21.60
N GLY A 4 -0.09 10.09 20.34
CA GLY A 4 1.17 10.76 19.96
C GLY A 4 2.36 9.84 19.61
N ILE A 5 2.21 8.51 19.66
CA ILE A 5 3.17 7.62 19.02
C ILE A 5 2.87 7.60 17.51
N CYS A 6 3.80 8.11 16.72
CA CYS A 6 3.79 7.94 15.26
C CYS A 6 4.05 6.46 14.95
N TYR A 7 3.01 5.64 15.03
CA TYR A 7 3.03 4.37 14.33
C TYR A 7 3.05 4.74 12.86
N LEU A 8 4.21 4.58 12.22
CA LEU A 8 4.32 4.53 10.78
C LEU A 8 3.67 3.23 10.32
N LYS A 9 2.35 3.14 10.51
CA LYS A 9 1.54 2.13 9.88
C LYS A 9 1.35 2.66 8.48
N THR A 10 2.35 2.43 7.64
CA THR A 10 2.06 2.36 6.22
C THR A 10 0.91 1.38 6.12
N VAL A 11 -0.25 1.85 5.64
CA VAL A 11 -1.37 0.93 5.39
C VAL A 11 -1.00 0.15 4.15
N LYS A 12 -0.01 -0.73 4.30
CA LYS A 12 0.16 -1.95 3.53
C LYS A 12 -0.86 -2.94 4.07
N LYS A 13 -2.14 -2.58 4.05
CA LYS A 13 -3.07 -3.66 3.74
C LYS A 13 -2.71 -4.00 2.30
N LEU A 14 -2.23 -5.23 2.12
CA LEU A 14 -1.55 -5.76 0.96
C LEU A 14 -2.48 -5.79 -0.28
N SER A 15 -3.10 -4.67 -0.65
CA SER A 15 -4.07 -4.57 -1.72
C SER A 15 -3.35 -4.11 -2.97
N PHE A 16 -2.58 -5.03 -3.54
CA PHE A 16 -2.46 -5.07 -4.99
C PHE A 16 -3.81 -5.51 -5.54
N ILE A 17 -4.33 -4.76 -6.50
CA ILE A 17 -5.54 -5.15 -7.21
C ILE A 17 -5.09 -5.74 -8.54
N PHE A 18 -5.56 -6.95 -8.82
CA PHE A 18 -5.24 -7.69 -10.03
C PHE A 18 -6.47 -7.74 -10.94
N LEU A 19 -6.30 -7.52 -12.24
CA LEU A 19 -7.35 -7.80 -13.23
C LEU A 19 -7.63 -9.31 -13.37
N GLY A 20 -6.77 -10.14 -12.79
CA GLY A 20 -6.71 -11.57 -12.96
C GLY A 20 -6.70 -12.34 -11.64
N GLY A 21 -5.94 -13.43 -11.62
CA GLY A 21 -5.70 -14.22 -10.42
C GLY A 21 -4.87 -13.46 -9.38
N TRP A 22 -4.93 -13.91 -8.14
CA TRP A 22 -4.15 -13.36 -7.03
C TRP A 22 -2.72 -13.93 -6.95
N GLN A 23 -2.41 -14.96 -7.74
CA GLN A 23 -1.12 -15.64 -7.70
C GLN A 23 -0.02 -14.80 -8.34
N ASP A 24 1.14 -14.79 -7.70
CA ASP A 24 2.35 -14.10 -8.15
C ASP A 24 3.54 -15.06 -8.35
N GLU A 25 4.56 -14.58 -9.07
CA GLU A 25 5.87 -15.20 -9.18
C GLU A 25 6.97 -14.13 -9.13
N THR A 26 8.16 -14.50 -8.65
CA THR A 26 9.34 -13.62 -8.61
C THR A 26 10.23 -13.90 -9.81
N TRP A 27 10.64 -12.86 -10.52
CA TRP A 27 11.58 -12.98 -11.63
C TRP A 27 12.98 -13.41 -11.19
N PRO A 28 13.83 -13.86 -12.13
CA PRO A 28 15.21 -14.29 -11.82
C PRO A 28 16.10 -13.20 -11.21
N ASP A 29 15.68 -11.94 -11.25
CA ASP A 29 16.36 -10.83 -10.57
C ASP A 29 16.23 -10.89 -9.04
N GLY A 30 15.34 -11.73 -8.51
CA GLY A 30 15.10 -11.92 -7.08
C GLY A 30 14.26 -10.82 -6.42
N TRP A 31 13.69 -9.89 -7.20
CA TRP A 31 12.96 -8.72 -6.67
C TRP A 31 11.63 -8.46 -7.35
N THR A 32 11.56 -8.61 -8.67
CA THR A 32 10.37 -8.22 -9.43
C THR A 32 9.27 -9.26 -9.23
N ALA A 33 8.19 -8.88 -8.54
CA ALA A 33 6.99 -9.68 -8.39
C ALA A 33 5.98 -9.38 -9.51
N VAL A 34 5.56 -10.41 -10.24
CA VAL A 34 4.59 -10.31 -11.33
C VAL A 34 3.41 -11.25 -11.11
N THR A 35 2.26 -10.95 -11.73
CA THR A 35 1.12 -11.87 -11.73
C THR A 35 1.42 -13.10 -12.56
N ARG A 36 1.07 -14.28 -12.05
CA ARG A 36 1.30 -15.55 -12.75
C ARG A 36 0.51 -15.68 -14.05
N ASP A 37 -0.59 -14.93 -14.18
CA ASP A 37 -1.42 -14.89 -15.39
C ASP A 37 -1.04 -13.73 -16.35
N GLY A 38 -0.03 -12.94 -16.02
CA GLY A 38 0.49 -11.83 -16.83
C GLY A 38 -0.47 -10.65 -16.97
N LYS A 39 -1.60 -10.62 -16.25
CA LYS A 39 -2.55 -9.50 -16.31
C LYS A 39 -2.10 -8.33 -15.44
N ARG A 40 -2.59 -7.13 -15.76
CA ARG A 40 -2.19 -5.89 -15.08
C ARG A 40 -2.57 -5.93 -13.58
N SER A 41 -1.68 -5.35 -12.78
CA SER A 41 -1.87 -5.05 -11.38
C SER A 41 -1.76 -3.54 -11.14
N ALA A 42 -2.34 -3.06 -10.03
CA ALA A 42 -2.18 -1.70 -9.56
C ALA A 42 -2.07 -1.67 -8.03
N GLN A 43 -1.36 -0.67 -7.50
CA GLN A 43 -1.16 -0.45 -6.07
C GLN A 43 -1.15 1.05 -5.76
N PHE A 44 -1.69 1.40 -4.60
CA PHE A 44 -1.61 2.73 -4.00
C PHE A 44 -1.25 2.57 -2.53
N GLU A 45 -0.50 3.52 -2.00
CA GLU A 45 0.03 3.45 -0.64
C GLU A 45 0.03 4.83 0.02
N HIS A 46 -0.46 4.88 1.26
CA HIS A 46 -0.36 6.06 2.10
C HIS A 46 0.20 5.71 3.47
N THR A 47 1.01 6.62 3.99
CA THR A 47 1.44 6.62 5.39
C THR A 47 0.42 7.37 6.23
N LEU A 48 -0.07 6.72 7.28
CA LEU A 48 -1.04 7.29 8.22
C LEU A 48 -0.41 7.54 9.59
N LEU A 49 -0.83 8.63 10.23
CA LEU A 49 -0.59 8.91 11.65
C LEU A 49 -1.88 8.67 12.43
N VAL A 50 -1.87 7.80 13.43
CA VAL A 50 -3.04 7.58 14.30
C VAL A 50 -3.08 8.66 15.38
N THR A 51 -4.24 9.28 15.56
CA THR A 51 -4.51 10.31 16.55
C THR A 51 -5.59 9.85 17.53
N ASP A 52 -5.79 10.59 18.61
CA ASP A 52 -6.76 10.31 19.68
C ASP A 52 -8.19 10.20 19.14
N THR A 53 -8.46 10.92 18.06
CA THR A 53 -9.79 11.05 17.44
C THR A 53 -9.91 10.33 16.11
N GLY A 54 -8.84 9.76 15.56
CA GLY A 54 -8.86 9.12 14.23
C GLY A 54 -7.48 8.88 13.62
N CYS A 55 -7.31 9.27 12.36
CA CYS A 55 -6.02 9.20 11.68
C CYS A 55 -5.84 10.33 10.65
N GLU A 56 -4.59 10.70 10.41
CA GLU A 56 -4.17 11.68 9.43
C GLU A 56 -3.37 11.01 8.30
N ILE A 57 -3.62 11.41 7.05
CA ILE A 57 -2.89 10.93 5.87
C ILE A 57 -1.68 11.83 5.62
N LEU A 58 -0.49 11.38 6.03
CA LEU A 58 0.75 12.16 5.93
C LEU A 58 1.25 12.34 4.50
N THR A 59 0.79 11.48 3.59
CA THR A 59 1.25 11.43 2.18
C THR A 59 0.13 11.78 1.21
N ARG A 60 -0.89 12.50 1.68
CA ARG A 60 -1.97 12.99 0.82
C ARG A 60 -1.42 13.95 -0.23
N ARG A 61 -2.06 14.01 -1.39
CA ARG A 61 -1.80 15.09 -2.35
C ARG A 61 -2.29 16.41 -1.74
N LEU A 62 -1.48 17.46 -1.84
CA LEU A 62 -1.79 18.77 -1.24
C LEU A 62 -2.81 19.54 -2.06
N ASP A 63 -2.80 19.36 -3.39
CA ASP A 63 -3.78 19.93 -4.32
C ASP A 63 -4.12 18.90 -5.42
N SER A 64 -5.37 18.89 -5.86
CA SER A 64 -5.80 18.29 -7.12
C SER A 64 -6.37 19.40 -7.98
N ILE A 65 -5.65 19.74 -9.06
CA ILE A 65 -6.18 20.58 -10.14
C ILE A 65 -7.37 19.86 -10.78
#